data_AF-A0A379WP99-F1
#
_entry.id   AF-A0A379WP99-F1
#
_cell.length_a   1.000
_cell.length_b   1.000
_cell.length_c   1.000
_cell.angle_alpha   90.00
_cell.angle_beta   90.00
_cell.angle_gamma   90.00
#
_symmetry.space_group_name_H-M   'P 1'
#
loop_
_entity.id
_entity.type
_entity.pdbx_description
1 polymer ?
#
loop_
_entity_poly.entity_id
_entity_poly.type
_entity_poly.pdbx_seq_one_letter_code
_entity_poly.pdbx_strand_id
1 'polypeptide(L)' 'MPVFADDSEDDITARVQTQEHAIYPLVISWFAQGRLKMRDNAAWLDGRRLPPQGYASDE' A
#
# COMPACT_ATOMS: atom_id res chain seq x y z
N MET A 1 5.57 -9.09 3.32
CA MET A 1 4.93 -10.41 3.18
C MET A 1 6.02 -11.43 2.90
N PRO A 2 6.15 -12.49 3.70
CA PRO A 2 7.17 -13.52 3.47
C PRO A 2 6.79 -14.45 2.31
N VAL A 3 7.81 -15.05 1.69
CA VAL A 3 7.70 -16.16 0.74
C VAL A 3 8.43 -17.35 1.35
N PHE A 4 7.78 -18.51 1.35
CA PHE A 4 8.29 -19.77 1.89
C PHE A 4 8.67 -20.74 0.77
N ALA A 5 9.52 -21.72 1.09
CA ALA A 5 10.07 -22.64 0.09
C ALA A 5 9.03 -23.60 -0.50
N ASP A 6 7.94 -23.83 0.21
CA ASP A 6 6.82 -24.70 -0.12
C ASP A 6 5.64 -23.96 -0.75
N ASP A 7 5.75 -22.65 -0.96
CA ASP A 7 4.70 -21.86 -1.58
C ASP A 7 4.54 -22.20 -3.07
N SER A 8 3.30 -22.45 -3.48
CA SER A 8 2.91 -22.41 -4.88
C SER A 8 2.63 -20.97 -5.34
N GLU A 9 2.53 -20.77 -6.66
CA GLU A 9 2.10 -19.49 -7.25
C GLU A 9 0.72 -19.06 -6.72
N ASP A 10 -0.21 -20.00 -6.56
CA ASP A 10 -1.55 -19.74 -6.05
C ASP A 10 -1.51 -19.29 -4.59
N ASP A 11 -0.62 -19.87 -3.76
CA ASP A 11 -0.47 -19.49 -2.36
C ASP A 11 0.06 -18.06 -2.21
N ILE A 12 1.05 -17.69 -3.01
CA ILE A 12 1.60 -16.32 -3.03
C ILE A 12 0.52 -15.36 -3.51
N THR A 13 -0.19 -15.70 -4.59
CA THR A 13 -1.24 -14.87 -5.17
C THR A 13 -2.36 -14.60 -4.16
N ALA A 14 -2.85 -15.63 -3.47
CA ALA A 14 -3.90 -15.49 -2.46
C ALA A 14 -3.45 -14.59 -1.30
N ARG A 15 -2.19 -14.69 -0.86
CA ARG A 15 -1.65 -13.82 0.20
C ARG A 15 -1.53 -12.37 -0.27
N VAL A 16 -1.07 -12.13 -1.49
CA VAL A 16 -0.98 -10.78 -2.07
C VAL A 16 -2.38 -10.15 -2.18
N GLN A 17 -3.35 -10.87 -2.77
CA GLN A 17 -4.73 -10.39 -2.90
C GLN A 17 -5.36 -10.03 -1.55
N THR A 18 -5.07 -10.82 -0.50
CA THR A 18 -5.53 -10.51 0.86
C THR A 18 -5.01 -9.15 1.34
N GLN A 19 -3.74 -8.83 1.05
CA GLN A 19 -3.18 -7.51 1.38
C GLN A 19 -3.79 -6.41 0.53
N GLU A 20 -3.92 -6.62 -0.79
CA GLU A 20 -4.53 -5.67 -1.73
C GLU A 20 -5.96 -5.28 -1.31
N HIS A 21 -6.79 -6.25 -0.92
CA HIS A 21 -8.15 -6.01 -0.44
C HIS A 21 -8.21 -5.16 0.83
N ALA A 22 -7.14 -5.12 1.63
CA ALA A 22 -7.04 -4.23 2.78
C ALA A 22 -6.52 -2.84 2.38
N ILE A 23 -5.44 -2.77 1.59
CA ILE A 23 -4.74 -1.51 1.32
C ILE A 23 -5.46 -0.64 0.27
N TYR A 24 -6.09 -1.22 -0.75
CA TYR A 24 -6.74 -0.44 -1.81
C TYR A 24 -7.92 0.40 -1.27
N PRO A 25 -8.89 -0.18 -0.54
CA PRO A 25 -9.98 0.61 0.04
C PRO A 25 -9.49 1.66 1.03
N LEU A 26 -8.42 1.38 1.79
CA LEU A 26 -7.82 2.33 2.72
C LEU A 26 -7.26 3.56 2.00
N VAL A 27 -6.48 3.35 0.93
CA VAL A 27 -5.92 4.44 0.12
C VAL A 27 -7.03 5.25 -0.54
N ILE A 28 -8.06 4.58 -1.05
CA ILE A 28 -9.26 5.25 -1.60
C ILE A 28 -9.93 6.12 -0.53
N SER A 29 -10.04 5.63 0.71
CA SER A 29 -10.63 6.41 1.80
C SER A 29 -9.82 7.69 2.10
N TRP A 30 -8.50 7.63 2.08
CA TRP A 30 -7.65 8.82 2.27
C TRP A 30 -7.81 9.82 1.14
N PHE A 31 -7.93 9.35 -0.10
CA PHE A 31 -8.17 10.21 -1.25
C PHE A 31 -9.55 10.86 -1.19
N ALA A 32 -10.60 10.08 -0.89
CA ALA A 32 -11.97 10.59 -0.75
C ALA A 32 -12.11 11.62 0.37
N GLN A 33 -11.33 11.48 1.44
CA GLN A 33 -11.26 12.44 2.56
C GLN A 33 -10.36 13.65 2.26
N GLY A 34 -9.72 13.72 1.09
CA GLY A 34 -8.77 14.79 0.72
C GLY A 34 -7.48 14.80 1.52
N ARG A 35 -7.20 13.72 2.27
CA ARG A 35 -6.00 13.54 3.10
C ARG A 35 -4.79 13.17 2.25
N LEU A 36 -4.99 12.36 1.22
CA LEU A 36 -3.96 11.96 0.26
C LEU A 36 -3.98 12.87 -0.97
N LYS A 37 -2.83 13.45 -1.32
CA LYS A 37 -2.64 14.35 -2.46
C LYS A 37 -1.37 14.01 -3.23
N MET A 38 -1.37 14.27 -4.53
CA MET A 38 -0.17 14.22 -5.36
C MET A 38 0.31 15.66 -5.63
N ARG A 39 1.57 15.94 -5.30
CA ARG A 39 2.22 17.24 -5.52
C ARG A 39 3.69 17.04 -5.79
N ASP A 40 4.26 17.78 -6.74
CA ASP A 40 5.69 17.73 -7.09
C ASP A 40 6.17 16.31 -7.45
N ASN A 41 5.31 15.55 -8.16
CA ASN A 41 5.53 14.15 -8.48
C ASN A 41 5.79 13.24 -7.26
N ALA A 42 5.22 13.61 -6.09
CA ALA A 42 5.30 12.86 -4.85
C ALA A 42 3.93 12.73 -4.18
N ALA A 43 3.74 11.66 -3.40
CA ALA A 43 2.55 11.45 -2.59
C ALA A 43 2.68 12.20 -1.25
N TRP A 44 1.60 12.85 -0.85
CA TRP A 44 1.49 13.59 0.41
C TRP A 44 0.26 13.09 1.17
N LEU A 45 0.45 12.60 2.39
CA LEU A 45 -0.64 12.17 3.28
C LEU A 45 -0.66 13.08 4.50
N ASP A 46 -1.81 13.69 4.79
CA ASP A 46 -2.00 14.62 5.92
C ASP A 46 -0.94 15.75 5.96
N GLY A 47 -0.53 16.22 4.77
CA GLY A 47 0.49 17.27 4.62
C GLY A 47 1.94 16.79 4.77
N ARG A 48 2.20 15.49 4.97
CA ARG A 48 3.54 14.89 5.02
C ARG A 48 3.87 14.17 3.73
N ARG A 49 5.06 14.43 3.18
CA ARG A 49 5.57 13.71 2.00
C ARG A 49 5.87 12.26 2.38
N LEU A 50 5.31 11.32 1.64
CA LEU A 50 5.62 9.90 1.81
C LEU A 50 6.98 9.57 1.18
N PRO A 51 7.74 8.62 1.77
CA PRO A 51 8.96 8.09 1.15
C PRO A 51 8.62 7.33 -0.15
N PRO A 52 9.64 6.97 -0.96
CA PRO A 52 9.43 6.23 -2.21
C PRO A 52 8.65 4.92 -2.05
N GLN A 53 8.73 4.29 -0.87
CA GLN A 53 8.06 3.04 -0.54
C GLN A 53 6.64 3.23 0.05
N GLY A 54 6.17 4.47 0.26
CA GLY A 54 4.82 4.77 0.73
C GLY A 54 4.67 4.89 2.25
N TYR A 55 3.45 4.72 2.77
CA TYR A 55 3.10 5.05 4.17
C TYR A 55 3.59 4.05 5.22
N ALA A 56 3.68 2.77 4.87
CA ALA A 56 3.96 1.67 5.80
C ALA A 56 5.13 0.80 5.31
N SER A 57 6.15 1.44 4.73
CA SER A 57 7.43 0.77 4.55
C SER A 57 8.11 0.67 5.91
N ASP A 58 7.88 -0.43 6.62
CA ASP A 58 8.71 -0.79 7.75
C ASP A 58 10.16 -0.94 7.24
N GLU A 59 11.10 -0.36 7.99
CA GLU A 59 12.53 -0.65 7.88
C GLU A 59 12.82 -2.08 8.39
#